data_AF-A0AAJ6KLA9-F1
#
_entry.id   AF-A0AAJ6KLA9-F1
#
_cell.length_a   1.000
_cell.length_b   1.000
_cell.length_c   1.000
_cell.angle_alpha   90.00
_cell.angle_beta   90.00
_cell.angle_gamma   90.00
#
_symmetry.space_group_name_H-M   'P 1'
#
loop_
_entity.id
_entity.type
_entity.pdbx_description
1 polymer ?
#
loop_
_entity_poly.entity_id
_entity_poly.type
_entity_poly.pdbx_seq_one_letter_code
_entity_poly.pdbx_strand_id
1 'polypeptide(L)'
;MAEAKSTVIIRRVKKVQGGGHHGGAWKVAFADFVTAMMAFFLVLWLMAATTKEQRAAISEYFRNPSPLSGKSMAPSPGMNGPGGASTSMIKLGGTADMAKGQKDEMGRKRDNAADTTEDSRSKDKKRLETLMQELKEAIDKSQALEPFKDQLLLDLTPDGLRIQIVDKQNRPMFDIGRDQLKPYTVAILHELSNFINQVPNHISITGHTDTTAYSSDAGYTNWELSADRANAARRALVGGGMSDAKVTRVVGLSSSVLFDKTDPQNPINRRISIVVMTQDAESAALAGAGQGVALGKSVHDADTQVPDLSGAAATGTATVGTPVKQAAPTAASPVAATAAPVPAAAPPAAGAAAARPAGPRMSSSAQVDSAKALAKAAEAAVEKQ
;
A
#
# COMPACT_ATOMS: atom_id res chain seq x y z
N MET A 1 -56.54 13.37 73.54
CA MET A 1 -56.70 12.39 72.44
C MET A 1 -56.89 13.19 71.16
N ALA A 2 -55.83 13.40 70.37
CA ALA A 2 -55.91 14.16 69.12
C ALA A 2 -56.22 13.18 67.98
N GLU A 3 -57.35 13.41 67.32
CA GLU A 3 -57.91 12.58 66.26
C GLU A 3 -57.11 12.75 64.97
N ALA A 4 -56.39 11.71 64.55
CA ALA A 4 -55.60 11.73 63.33
C ALA A 4 -56.53 11.55 62.11
N LYS A 5 -56.87 12.65 61.46
CA LYS A 5 -57.65 12.68 60.21
C LYS A 5 -56.81 12.09 59.07
N SER A 6 -57.11 10.87 58.66
CA SER A 6 -56.42 10.22 57.53
C SER A 6 -56.79 10.92 56.21
N THR A 7 -55.79 11.38 55.49
CA THR A 7 -55.96 12.01 54.17
C THR A 7 -56.23 10.91 53.14
N VAL A 8 -57.44 10.89 52.59
CA VAL A 8 -57.84 9.95 51.53
C VAL A 8 -57.34 10.48 50.18
N ILE A 9 -56.32 9.83 49.61
CA ILE A 9 -55.82 10.12 48.26
C ILE A 9 -56.63 9.28 47.26
N ILE A 10 -57.54 9.91 46.52
CA ILE A 10 -58.28 9.27 45.43
C ILE A 10 -57.41 9.31 44.17
N ARG A 11 -56.71 8.21 43.86
CA ARG A 11 -56.01 8.04 42.59
C ARG A 11 -57.02 7.67 41.50
N ARG A 12 -57.48 8.65 40.71
CA ARG A 12 -58.37 8.41 39.56
C ARG A 12 -57.55 7.82 38.41
N VAL A 13 -57.46 6.50 38.33
CA VAL A 13 -56.82 5.81 37.20
C VAL A 13 -57.79 5.88 36.02
N LYS A 14 -57.46 6.70 35.02
CA LYS A 14 -58.18 6.72 33.75
C LYS A 14 -57.87 5.40 33.06
N LYS A 15 -58.79 4.43 33.17
CA LYS A 15 -58.74 3.19 32.39
C LYS A 15 -59.03 3.60 30.94
N VAL A 16 -57.97 4.00 30.22
CA VAL A 16 -58.05 4.13 28.77
C VAL A 16 -58.29 2.71 28.30
N GLN A 17 -59.51 2.44 27.87
CA GLN A 17 -59.86 1.24 27.14
C GLN A 17 -59.21 1.37 25.76
N GLY A 18 -57.88 1.26 25.74
CA GLY A 18 -57.11 1.13 24.50
C GLY A 18 -57.53 -0.20 23.91
N GLY A 19 -58.38 -0.13 22.87
CA GLY A 19 -58.80 -1.30 22.12
C GLY A 19 -57.58 -2.15 21.82
N GLY A 20 -57.61 -3.40 22.28
CA GLY A 20 -56.51 -4.34 22.13
C GLY A 20 -56.22 -4.55 20.65
N HIS A 21 -55.21 -3.84 20.13
CA HIS A 21 -54.68 -3.97 18.78
C HIS A 21 -53.63 -5.11 18.69
N HIS A 22 -53.74 -6.14 19.53
CA HIS A 22 -52.75 -7.22 19.61
C HIS A 22 -53.10 -8.46 18.78
N GLY A 23 -54.03 -8.36 17.82
CA GLY A 23 -54.37 -9.44 16.87
C GLY A 23 -54.01 -9.16 15.40
N GLY A 24 -53.54 -7.94 15.07
CA GLY A 24 -53.28 -7.49 13.70
C GLY A 24 -51.81 -7.41 13.29
N ALA A 25 -50.88 -7.32 14.26
CA ALA A 25 -49.46 -7.10 13.97
C ALA A 25 -48.82 -8.21 13.13
N TRP A 26 -49.22 -9.47 13.36
CA TRP A 26 -48.73 -10.61 12.56
C TRP A 26 -49.22 -10.58 11.10
N LYS A 27 -50.41 -10.01 10.86
CA LYS A 27 -50.96 -9.82 9.50
C LYS A 27 -50.23 -8.71 8.77
N VAL A 28 -49.75 -7.69 9.49
CA VAL A 28 -48.90 -6.63 8.90
C VAL A 28 -47.55 -7.22 8.49
N ALA A 29 -46.91 -8.04 9.35
CA ALA A 29 -45.67 -8.73 9.00
C ALA A 29 -45.84 -9.73 7.84
N PHE A 30 -46.98 -10.45 7.79
CA PHE A 30 -47.29 -11.35 6.68
C PHE A 30 -47.57 -10.59 5.38
N ALA A 31 -48.28 -9.46 5.43
CA ALA A 31 -48.51 -8.61 4.26
C ALA A 31 -47.21 -8.01 3.72
N ASP A 32 -46.30 -7.59 4.60
CA ASP A 32 -44.98 -7.10 4.23
C ASP A 32 -44.14 -8.20 3.56
N PHE A 33 -44.16 -9.42 4.10
CA PHE A 33 -43.49 -10.57 3.49
C PHE A 33 -44.03 -10.91 2.08
N VAL A 34 -45.36 -10.94 1.91
CA VAL A 34 -45.98 -11.22 0.61
C VAL A 34 -45.70 -10.11 -0.40
N THR A 35 -45.70 -8.85 0.02
CA THR A 35 -45.37 -7.72 -0.88
C THR A 35 -43.90 -7.69 -1.27
N ALA A 36 -42.98 -8.04 -0.36
CA ALA A 36 -41.57 -8.23 -0.69
C ALA A 36 -41.37 -9.37 -1.72
N MET A 37 -42.05 -10.51 -1.54
CA MET A 37 -42.01 -11.63 -2.49
C MET A 37 -42.63 -11.26 -3.84
N MET A 38 -43.72 -10.50 -3.85
CA MET A 38 -44.35 -9.99 -5.06
C MET A 38 -43.43 -9.02 -5.82
N ALA A 39 -42.80 -8.08 -5.13
CA ALA A 39 -41.86 -7.14 -5.73
C ALA A 39 -40.64 -7.86 -6.33
N PHE A 40 -40.10 -8.84 -5.60
CA PHE A 40 -39.01 -9.69 -6.10
C PHE A 40 -39.40 -10.46 -7.36
N PHE A 41 -40.62 -11.03 -7.39
CA PHE A 41 -41.14 -11.72 -8.56
C PHE A 41 -41.34 -10.79 -9.76
N LEU A 42 -41.85 -9.58 -9.56
CA LEU A 42 -41.98 -8.58 -10.64
C LEU A 42 -40.63 -8.20 -11.23
N VAL A 43 -39.59 -8.06 -10.40
CA VAL A 43 -38.22 -7.79 -10.86
C VAL A 43 -37.67 -8.96 -11.68
N LEU A 44 -37.81 -10.20 -11.19
CA LEU A 44 -37.39 -11.39 -11.92
C LEU A 44 -38.17 -11.56 -13.23
N TRP A 45 -39.46 -11.25 -13.24
CA TRP A 45 -40.31 -11.30 -14.42
C TRP A 45 -39.89 -10.26 -15.47
N LEU A 46 -39.60 -9.03 -15.05
CA LEU A 46 -39.02 -7.98 -15.90
C LEU A 46 -37.65 -8.37 -16.43
N MET A 47 -36.81 -9.01 -15.61
CA MET A 47 -35.55 -9.56 -16.10
C MET A 47 -35.82 -10.64 -17.14
N ALA A 48 -36.70 -11.61 -16.90
CA ALA A 48 -37.00 -12.68 -17.86
C ALA A 48 -37.55 -12.14 -19.20
N ALA A 49 -38.40 -11.11 -19.17
CA ALA A 49 -39.02 -10.49 -20.35
C ALA A 49 -38.11 -9.54 -21.13
N THR A 50 -37.00 -9.06 -20.54
CA THR A 50 -36.04 -8.18 -21.23
C THR A 50 -35.09 -8.98 -22.12
N THR A 51 -34.79 -8.44 -23.30
CA THR A 51 -33.83 -9.04 -24.23
C THR A 51 -32.40 -8.91 -23.67
N LYS A 52 -31.48 -9.77 -24.14
CA LYS A 52 -30.07 -9.74 -23.69
C LYS A 52 -29.43 -8.35 -23.88
N GLU A 53 -29.82 -7.65 -24.95
CA GLU A 53 -29.35 -6.29 -25.27
C GLU A 53 -29.85 -5.25 -24.26
N GLN A 54 -31.12 -5.31 -23.86
CA GLN A 54 -31.69 -4.40 -22.86
C GLN A 54 -31.07 -4.62 -21.47
N ARG A 55 -30.81 -5.87 -21.08
CA ARG A 55 -30.13 -6.19 -19.82
C ARG A 55 -28.70 -5.64 -19.80
N ALA A 56 -27.98 -5.73 -20.92
CA ALA A 56 -26.64 -5.17 -21.04
C ALA A 56 -26.64 -3.65 -20.86
N ALA A 57 -27.56 -2.94 -21.53
CA ALA A 57 -27.68 -1.48 -21.42
C ALA A 57 -28.01 -1.00 -20.00
N ILE A 58 -28.91 -1.69 -19.29
CA ILE A 58 -29.23 -1.37 -17.89
C ILE A 58 -28.02 -1.65 -16.99
N SER A 59 -27.28 -2.75 -17.20
CA SER A 59 -26.08 -3.07 -16.41
C SER A 59 -24.95 -2.05 -16.58
N GLU A 60 -24.83 -1.47 -17.78
CA GLU A 60 -23.86 -0.42 -18.07
C GLU A 60 -24.16 0.86 -17.27
N TYR A 61 -25.44 1.23 -17.16
CA TYR A 61 -25.89 2.39 -16.39
C TYR A 61 -25.56 2.28 -14.89
N PHE A 62 -25.68 1.09 -14.31
CA PHE A 62 -25.35 0.87 -12.90
C PHE A 62 -23.84 0.68 -12.64
N ARG A 63 -23.07 0.22 -13.64
CA ARG A 63 -21.61 0.11 -13.53
C ARG A 63 -20.92 1.47 -13.62
N ASN A 64 -21.47 2.38 -14.42
CA ASN A 64 -20.96 3.74 -14.60
C ASN A 64 -22.08 4.77 -14.36
N PRO A 65 -22.47 5.04 -13.10
CA PRO A 65 -23.44 6.08 -12.80
C PRO A 65 -22.80 7.46 -13.03
N SER A 66 -22.89 7.96 -14.27
CA SER A 66 -22.49 9.34 -14.57
C SER A 66 -23.51 10.31 -13.94
N PRO A 67 -23.07 11.32 -13.17
CA PRO A 67 -23.96 12.29 -12.54
C PRO A 67 -24.63 13.27 -13.53
N LEU A 68 -24.32 13.17 -14.83
CA LEU A 68 -24.98 13.92 -15.88
C LEU A 68 -25.93 13.01 -16.68
N SER A 69 -27.24 13.24 -16.51
CA SER A 69 -28.28 12.58 -17.28
C SER A 69 -28.07 12.85 -18.78
N GLY A 70 -27.82 11.79 -19.56
CA GLY A 70 -27.90 11.83 -21.03
C GLY A 70 -26.61 11.84 -21.86
N LYS A 71 -25.41 11.65 -21.27
CA LYS A 71 -24.18 11.41 -22.06
C LYS A 71 -23.32 10.32 -21.43
N SER A 72 -23.36 9.12 -22.02
CA SER A 72 -22.33 8.12 -21.80
C SER A 72 -21.04 8.57 -22.51
N MET A 73 -19.90 8.54 -21.81
CA MET A 73 -18.59 8.80 -22.41
C MET A 73 -18.12 7.67 -23.35
N ALA A 74 -18.83 6.53 -23.35
CA ALA A 74 -18.69 5.47 -24.33
C ALA A 74 -19.93 5.46 -25.26
N PRO A 75 -19.77 5.54 -26.59
CA PRO A 75 -20.87 5.36 -27.51
C PRO A 75 -21.38 3.91 -27.44
N SER A 76 -22.71 3.75 -27.51
CA SER A 76 -23.36 2.45 -27.66
C SER A 76 -22.80 1.73 -28.91
N PRO A 77 -22.39 0.45 -28.82
CA PRO A 77 -22.03 -0.33 -30.00
C PRO A 77 -23.27 -0.55 -30.86
N GLY A 78 -23.47 0.33 -31.85
CA GLY A 78 -24.31 0.00 -33.00
C GLY A 78 -23.71 -1.19 -33.75
N MET A 79 -24.53 -1.92 -34.49
CA MET A 79 -24.15 -3.14 -35.24
C MET A 79 -22.95 -2.94 -36.18
N ASN A 80 -22.57 -1.70 -36.49
CA ASN A 80 -21.33 -1.34 -37.16
C ASN A 80 -20.63 -0.26 -36.31
N GLY A 81 -19.35 -0.45 -36.01
CA GLY A 81 -18.54 0.37 -35.08
C GLY A 81 -18.47 1.89 -35.34
N PRO A 82 -17.69 2.62 -34.53
CA PRO A 82 -17.92 4.03 -34.27
C PRO A 82 -17.46 4.94 -35.42
N GLY A 83 -18.41 5.55 -36.11
CA GLY A 83 -18.18 6.73 -36.95
C GLY A 83 -18.69 6.61 -38.39
N GLY A 84 -19.89 7.14 -38.65
CA GLY A 84 -20.25 7.62 -39.99
C GLY A 84 -21.64 7.22 -40.47
N ALA A 85 -22.57 8.18 -40.42
CA ALA A 85 -23.63 8.22 -41.41
C ALA A 85 -23.02 8.71 -42.73
N SER A 86 -23.15 7.94 -43.80
CA SER A 86 -23.21 8.46 -45.17
C SER A 86 -23.94 7.47 -46.06
N THR A 87 -25.16 7.86 -46.43
CA THR A 87 -25.95 7.24 -47.48
C THR A 87 -25.44 7.79 -48.82
N SER A 88 -24.35 7.28 -49.35
CA SER A 88 -24.06 7.48 -50.79
C SER A 88 -23.13 6.41 -51.35
N MET A 89 -23.58 5.87 -52.50
CA MET A 89 -22.80 5.05 -53.41
C MET A 89 -21.77 5.93 -54.12
N ILE A 90 -20.49 5.61 -53.99
CA ILE A 90 -19.45 6.03 -54.94
C ILE A 90 -18.67 4.77 -55.32
N LYS A 91 -18.67 4.50 -56.63
CA LYS A 91 -18.21 3.27 -57.28
C LYS A 91 -17.13 3.67 -58.29
N LEU A 92 -15.87 3.34 -58.02
CA LEU A 92 -14.73 3.42 -58.95
C LEU A 92 -13.52 2.77 -58.25
N GLY A 93 -12.81 1.75 -58.71
CA GLY A 93 -12.77 0.93 -59.92
C GLY A 93 -11.41 0.20 -59.88
N GLY A 94 -11.38 -1.11 -60.17
CA GLY A 94 -10.15 -1.94 -60.32
C GLY A 94 -9.42 -2.23 -59.01
N THR A 95 -8.90 -3.42 -58.71
CA THR A 95 -8.48 -4.56 -59.52
C THR A 95 -8.70 -5.83 -58.72
N ALA A 96 -9.10 -6.89 -59.40
CA ALA A 96 -9.09 -8.24 -58.87
C ALA A 96 -7.65 -8.68 -58.59
N ASP A 97 -7.36 -9.01 -57.34
CA ASP A 97 -6.65 -10.25 -56.97
C ASP A 97 -6.75 -10.44 -55.45
N MET A 98 -6.61 -11.69 -55.00
CA MET A 98 -6.45 -12.19 -53.61
C MET A 98 -7.43 -13.33 -53.27
N ALA A 99 -6.94 -14.52 -53.61
CA ALA A 99 -6.77 -15.66 -52.71
C ALA A 99 -8.00 -16.16 -51.92
N LYS A 100 -8.54 -17.25 -52.45
CA LYS A 100 -9.35 -18.25 -51.74
C LYS A 100 -8.51 -18.85 -50.59
N GLY A 101 -8.82 -18.47 -49.35
CA GLY A 101 -8.13 -18.99 -48.16
C GLY A 101 -9.01 -18.99 -46.92
N GLN A 102 -9.38 -20.20 -46.49
CA GLN A 102 -9.75 -20.59 -45.13
C GLN A 102 -10.91 -19.83 -44.44
N LYS A 103 -12.13 -20.26 -44.76
CA LYS A 103 -13.20 -20.29 -43.75
C LYS A 103 -12.77 -21.29 -42.67
N ASP A 104 -13.14 -21.00 -41.43
CA ASP A 104 -12.95 -21.82 -40.22
C ASP A 104 -11.70 -21.49 -39.41
N GLU A 105 -11.78 -20.42 -38.58
CA GLU A 105 -11.15 -20.42 -37.24
C GLU A 105 -11.52 -19.21 -36.33
N MET A 106 -12.46 -18.35 -36.71
CA MET A 106 -12.82 -17.17 -35.88
C MET A 106 -14.07 -17.36 -34.99
N GLY A 107 -14.46 -18.62 -34.73
CA GLY A 107 -15.64 -18.96 -33.92
C GLY A 107 -15.36 -19.52 -32.52
N ARG A 108 -14.12 -19.92 -32.21
CA ARG A 108 -13.80 -20.69 -30.98
C ARG A 108 -13.22 -19.88 -29.81
N LYS A 109 -12.99 -18.58 -29.98
CA LYS A 109 -12.24 -17.77 -29.00
C LYS A 109 -13.10 -16.90 -28.06
N ARG A 110 -14.44 -16.99 -28.11
CA ARG A 110 -15.32 -16.22 -27.21
C ARG A 110 -15.95 -17.04 -26.08
N ASP A 111 -16.04 -18.36 -26.21
CA ASP A 111 -16.62 -19.21 -25.17
C ASP A 111 -15.58 -19.71 -24.14
N ASN A 112 -14.28 -19.60 -24.45
CA ASN A 112 -13.18 -20.06 -23.58
C ASN A 112 -12.63 -18.98 -22.63
N ALA A 113 -12.97 -17.70 -22.80
CA ALA A 113 -12.38 -16.62 -21.99
C ALA A 113 -12.90 -16.60 -20.54
N ALA A 114 -14.18 -16.94 -20.34
CA ALA A 114 -14.76 -17.04 -19.00
C ALA A 114 -14.19 -18.25 -18.24
N ASP A 115 -14.05 -19.39 -18.91
CA ASP A 115 -13.54 -20.63 -18.34
C ASP A 115 -12.05 -20.52 -17.93
N THR A 116 -11.22 -19.85 -18.75
CA THR A 116 -9.81 -19.60 -18.39
C THR A 116 -9.61 -18.69 -17.16
N THR A 117 -10.57 -17.81 -16.89
CA THR A 117 -10.44 -16.81 -15.81
C THR A 117 -10.74 -17.44 -14.45
N GLU A 118 -11.78 -18.27 -14.34
CA GLU A 118 -12.09 -18.98 -13.08
C GLU A 118 -10.99 -19.99 -12.70
N ASP A 119 -10.44 -20.65 -13.71
CA ASP A 119 -9.32 -21.58 -13.56
C ASP A 119 -8.04 -20.88 -13.06
N SER A 120 -7.74 -19.68 -13.56
CA SER A 120 -6.58 -18.88 -13.11
C SER A 120 -6.74 -18.41 -11.66
N ARG A 121 -7.93 -17.92 -11.28
CA ARG A 121 -8.25 -17.48 -9.91
C ARG A 121 -8.11 -18.62 -8.90
N SER A 122 -8.60 -19.80 -9.24
CA SER A 122 -8.51 -20.96 -8.35
C SER A 122 -7.07 -21.45 -8.18
N LYS A 123 -6.24 -21.38 -9.24
CA LYS A 123 -4.80 -21.68 -9.17
C LYS A 123 -4.06 -20.66 -8.31
N ASP A 124 -4.32 -19.37 -8.50
CA ASP A 124 -3.72 -18.30 -7.70
C ASP A 124 -4.09 -18.41 -6.23
N LYS A 125 -5.37 -18.64 -5.92
CA LYS A 125 -5.82 -18.86 -4.54
C LYS A 125 -5.07 -20.01 -3.88
N LYS A 126 -4.96 -21.17 -4.55
CA LYS A 126 -4.23 -22.32 -4.03
C LYS A 126 -2.75 -22.01 -3.80
N ARG A 127 -2.09 -21.31 -4.74
CA ARG A 127 -0.68 -20.90 -4.57
C ARG A 127 -0.50 -19.98 -3.37
N LEU A 128 -1.38 -19.00 -3.18
CA LEU A 128 -1.34 -18.07 -2.06
C LEU A 128 -1.64 -18.76 -0.72
N GLU A 129 -2.53 -19.76 -0.72
CA GLU A 129 -2.79 -20.61 0.45
C GLU A 129 -1.56 -21.44 0.82
N THR A 130 -0.91 -22.07 -0.16
CA THR A 130 0.37 -22.79 0.05
C THR A 130 1.46 -21.86 0.56
N LEU A 131 1.62 -20.70 -0.08
CA LEU A 131 2.59 -19.67 0.35
C LEU A 131 2.31 -19.20 1.78
N MET A 132 1.04 -18.97 2.15
CA MET A 132 0.67 -18.60 3.52
C MET A 132 1.09 -19.69 4.53
N GLN A 133 0.88 -20.95 4.18
CA GLN A 133 1.23 -22.07 5.05
C GLN A 133 2.75 -22.21 5.21
N GLU A 134 3.49 -22.11 4.11
CA GLU A 134 4.96 -22.11 4.10
C GLU A 134 5.53 -20.94 4.91
N LEU A 135 4.97 -19.72 4.77
CA LEU A 135 5.37 -18.58 5.59
C LEU A 135 5.12 -18.83 7.08
N LYS A 136 3.95 -19.37 7.45
CA LYS A 136 3.63 -19.68 8.85
C LYS A 136 4.62 -20.68 9.43
N GLU A 137 4.92 -21.73 8.68
CA GLU A 137 5.88 -22.74 9.08
C GLU A 137 7.31 -22.17 9.19
N ALA A 138 7.70 -21.30 8.26
CA ALA A 138 8.99 -20.62 8.29
C ALA A 138 9.12 -19.66 9.48
N ILE A 139 8.06 -18.92 9.81
CA ILE A 139 8.02 -18.05 10.99
C ILE A 139 8.16 -18.88 12.27
N ASP A 140 7.53 -20.05 12.33
CA ASP A 140 7.58 -20.92 13.51
C ASP A 140 8.92 -21.66 13.66
N LYS A 141 9.62 -21.95 12.55
CA LYS A 141 10.91 -22.65 12.56
C LYS A 141 12.13 -21.73 12.59
N SER A 142 12.01 -20.51 12.09
CA SER A 142 13.14 -19.59 11.98
C SER A 142 13.42 -18.93 13.32
N GLN A 143 14.62 -19.15 13.85
CA GLN A 143 15.10 -18.49 15.06
C GLN A 143 15.11 -16.96 14.94
N ALA A 144 15.21 -16.44 13.70
CA ALA A 144 15.20 -15.02 13.42
C ALA A 144 13.78 -14.42 13.41
N LEU A 145 12.75 -15.21 13.07
CA LEU A 145 11.36 -14.73 12.94
C LEU A 145 10.47 -15.08 14.13
N GLU A 146 10.78 -16.17 14.85
CA GLU A 146 10.00 -16.64 16.00
C GLU A 146 9.74 -15.51 17.02
N PRO A 147 10.72 -14.67 17.41
CA PRO A 147 10.48 -13.59 18.37
C PRO A 147 9.54 -12.49 17.89
N PHE A 148 9.17 -12.48 16.60
CA PHE A 148 8.38 -11.45 15.93
C PHE A 148 7.06 -11.99 15.38
N LYS A 149 6.71 -13.25 15.66
CA LYS A 149 5.45 -13.87 15.24
C LYS A 149 4.22 -13.05 15.63
N ASP A 150 4.28 -12.39 16.77
CA ASP A 150 3.23 -11.53 17.31
C ASP A 150 3.16 -10.14 16.66
N GLN A 151 4.12 -9.78 15.81
CA GLN A 151 4.14 -8.58 14.98
C GLN A 151 3.84 -8.88 13.50
N LEU A 152 3.84 -10.15 13.11
CA LEU A 152 3.59 -10.62 11.75
C LEU A 152 2.16 -11.16 11.63
N LEU A 153 1.27 -10.37 11.04
CA LEU A 153 -0.11 -10.77 10.79
C LEU A 153 -0.25 -11.20 9.32
N LEU A 154 -0.70 -12.44 9.12
CA LEU A 154 -0.91 -13.04 7.81
C LEU A 154 -2.41 -13.26 7.60
N ASP A 155 -2.94 -12.71 6.52
CA ASP A 155 -4.34 -12.84 6.18
C ASP A 155 -4.59 -12.96 4.67
N LEU A 156 -5.51 -13.85 4.29
CA LEU A 156 -5.89 -14.04 2.89
C LEU A 156 -7.06 -13.11 2.57
N THR A 157 -6.85 -12.20 1.62
CA THR A 157 -7.82 -11.21 1.16
C THR A 157 -8.22 -11.48 -0.29
N PRO A 158 -9.32 -10.89 -0.80
CA PRO A 158 -9.67 -10.99 -2.22
C PRO A 158 -8.56 -10.48 -3.15
N ASP A 159 -7.79 -9.48 -2.70
CA ASP A 159 -6.68 -8.91 -3.46
C ASP A 159 -5.44 -9.82 -3.44
N GLY A 160 -5.35 -10.75 -2.49
CA GLY A 160 -4.27 -11.73 -2.38
C GLY A 160 -3.82 -11.99 -0.94
N LEU A 161 -2.58 -12.48 -0.76
CA LEU A 161 -2.02 -12.75 0.56
C LEU A 161 -1.46 -11.45 1.15
N ARG A 162 -2.04 -10.99 2.25
CA ARG A 162 -1.60 -9.80 2.97
C ARG A 162 -0.72 -10.19 4.15
N ILE A 163 0.46 -9.58 4.19
CA ILE A 163 1.48 -9.73 5.21
C ILE A 163 1.65 -8.37 5.88
N GLN A 164 1.25 -8.25 7.14
CA GLN A 164 1.35 -7.01 7.89
C GLN A 164 2.42 -7.14 8.96
N ILE A 165 3.32 -6.17 9.01
CA ILE A 165 4.34 -6.05 10.05
C ILE A 165 3.93 -4.84 10.90
N VAL A 166 3.61 -5.07 12.17
CA VAL A 166 3.07 -4.04 13.08
C VAL A 166 4.09 -3.65 14.16
N ASP A 167 4.11 -2.37 14.51
CA ASP A 167 4.88 -1.87 15.65
C ASP A 167 4.26 -2.28 16.99
N LYS A 168 5.12 -2.46 17.99
CA LYS A 168 4.74 -2.55 19.40
C LYS A 168 5.52 -1.53 20.22
N GLN A 169 4.97 -1.13 21.38
CA GLN A 169 5.54 -0.12 22.28
C GLN A 169 7.04 -0.36 22.56
N ASN A 170 7.42 -1.61 22.81
CA ASN A 170 8.80 -1.97 23.16
C ASN A 170 9.65 -2.46 21.97
N ARG A 171 9.10 -2.44 20.76
CA ARG A 171 9.74 -3.00 19.57
C ARG A 171 9.25 -2.31 18.28
N PRO A 172 9.67 -1.05 18.04
CA PRO A 172 9.27 -0.30 16.85
C PRO A 172 10.07 -0.72 15.62
N MET A 173 9.46 -0.94 14.47
CA MET A 173 10.15 -1.32 13.23
C MET A 173 11.05 -0.22 12.67
N PHE A 174 10.74 1.03 13.03
CA PHE A 174 11.45 2.22 12.58
C PHE A 174 12.01 3.00 13.76
N ASP A 175 13.04 3.79 13.50
CA ASP A 175 13.41 4.86 14.43
C ASP A 175 12.26 5.88 14.57
N ILE A 176 12.14 6.45 15.77
CA ILE A 176 11.07 7.40 16.09
C ILE A 176 11.16 8.60 15.14
N GLY A 177 10.06 8.89 14.46
CA GLY A 177 10.00 9.98 13.50
C GLY A 177 10.91 9.82 12.29
N ARG A 178 11.35 8.60 11.95
CA ARG A 178 12.18 8.35 10.76
C ARG A 178 11.62 7.19 9.92
N ASP A 179 12.13 7.09 8.70
CA ASP A 179 11.88 6.02 7.74
C ASP A 179 12.97 4.92 7.80
N GLN A 180 13.96 5.06 8.68
CA GLN A 180 15.04 4.10 8.86
C GLN A 180 14.56 2.85 9.60
N LEU A 181 14.65 1.70 8.93
CA LEU A 181 14.31 0.38 9.48
C LEU A 181 15.33 -0.04 10.56
N LYS A 182 14.83 -0.68 11.62
CA LYS A 182 15.68 -1.36 12.60
C LYS A 182 16.33 -2.61 12.01
N PRO A 183 17.52 -3.01 12.49
CA PRO A 183 18.24 -4.19 11.96
C PRO A 183 17.41 -5.48 11.95
N TYR A 184 16.61 -5.72 12.97
CA TYR A 184 15.75 -6.91 13.01
C TYR A 184 14.63 -6.85 11.96
N THR A 185 14.07 -5.67 11.67
CA THR A 185 13.03 -5.54 10.64
C THR A 185 13.63 -5.76 9.25
N VAL A 186 14.87 -5.31 9.02
CA VAL A 186 15.62 -5.64 7.80
C VAL A 186 15.79 -7.15 7.68
N ALA A 187 16.19 -7.85 8.74
CA ALA A 187 16.33 -9.31 8.74
C ALA A 187 15.00 -10.02 8.44
N ILE A 188 13.88 -9.55 9.02
CA ILE A 188 12.54 -10.08 8.71
C ILE A 188 12.22 -9.92 7.21
N LEU A 189 12.43 -8.73 6.66
CA LEU A 189 12.15 -8.47 5.24
C LEU A 189 13.06 -9.28 4.30
N HIS A 190 14.32 -9.51 4.69
CA HIS A 190 15.24 -10.37 3.93
C HIS A 190 14.84 -11.85 3.96
N GLU A 191 14.22 -12.32 5.04
CA GLU A 191 13.71 -13.68 5.08
C GLU A 191 12.44 -13.80 4.23
N LEU A 192 11.55 -12.80 4.32
CA LEU A 192 10.31 -12.75 3.53
C LEU A 192 10.55 -12.65 2.02
N SER A 193 11.62 -11.99 1.56
CA SER A 193 11.93 -11.86 0.14
C SER A 193 12.16 -13.22 -0.54
N ASN A 194 12.73 -14.19 0.17
CA ASN A 194 12.94 -15.54 -0.34
C ASN A 194 11.62 -16.23 -0.69
N PHE A 195 10.61 -16.13 0.20
CA PHE A 195 9.29 -16.71 -0.02
C PHE A 195 8.51 -15.96 -1.10
N ILE A 196 8.57 -14.62 -1.09
CA ILE A 196 7.89 -13.81 -2.10
C ILE A 196 8.41 -14.13 -3.50
N ASN A 197 9.70 -14.46 -3.66
CA ASN A 197 10.28 -14.82 -4.96
C ASN A 197 9.84 -16.18 -5.52
N GLN A 198 9.33 -17.09 -4.68
CA GLN A 198 8.92 -18.43 -5.14
C GLN A 198 7.67 -18.40 -6.01
N VAL A 199 6.81 -17.39 -5.81
CA VAL A 199 5.60 -17.19 -6.60
C VAL A 199 5.83 -16.16 -7.71
N PRO A 200 5.16 -16.27 -8.86
CA PRO A 200 5.29 -15.28 -9.94
C PRO A 200 4.55 -13.96 -9.65
N ASN A 201 3.68 -13.95 -8.64
CA ASN A 201 2.79 -12.85 -8.29
C ASN A 201 3.57 -11.58 -7.91
N HIS A 202 3.10 -10.42 -8.39
CA HIS A 202 3.62 -9.11 -8.00
C HIS A 202 3.08 -8.66 -6.63
N ILE A 203 3.72 -7.64 -6.07
CA ILE A 203 3.39 -7.13 -4.74
C ILE A 203 3.02 -5.65 -4.76
N SER A 204 2.14 -5.28 -3.83
CA SER A 204 1.84 -3.89 -3.47
C SER A 204 2.32 -3.66 -2.04
N ILE A 205 3.08 -2.59 -1.82
CA ILE A 205 3.60 -2.23 -0.49
C ILE A 205 2.91 -0.96 -0.02
N THR A 206 2.30 -1.01 1.16
CA THR A 206 1.57 0.11 1.74
C THR A 206 2.11 0.43 3.13
N GLY A 207 2.44 1.70 3.36
CA GLY A 207 2.86 2.21 4.65
C GLY A 207 1.71 2.90 5.38
N HIS A 208 1.62 2.66 6.69
CA HIS A 208 0.67 3.30 7.59
C HIS A 208 1.41 3.92 8.78
N THR A 209 0.91 5.05 9.25
CA THR A 209 1.38 5.74 10.46
C THR A 209 0.22 5.91 11.43
N ASP A 210 0.55 6.26 12.68
CA ASP A 210 -0.46 6.65 13.66
C ASP A 210 -0.81 8.15 13.49
N THR A 211 -1.68 8.63 14.38
CA THR A 211 -2.08 10.04 14.45
C THR A 211 -1.11 10.92 15.25
N THR A 212 -0.01 10.36 15.76
CA THR A 212 0.94 11.17 16.53
C THR A 212 1.53 12.24 15.62
N ALA A 213 1.52 13.48 16.12
CA ALA A 213 1.97 14.62 15.32
C ALA A 213 3.46 14.49 15.07
N TYR A 214 3.81 14.43 13.79
CA TYR A 214 5.20 14.47 13.37
C TYR A 214 5.75 15.87 13.62
N SER A 215 6.62 16.00 14.64
CA SER A 215 7.30 17.26 14.96
C SER A 215 8.61 17.34 14.18
N SER A 216 8.54 17.71 12.91
CA SER A 216 9.71 18.04 12.11
C SER A 216 9.31 19.00 10.98
N ASP A 217 10.33 19.55 10.31
CA ASP A 217 10.34 20.62 9.30
C ASP A 217 9.04 20.94 8.56
N ALA A 218 8.89 22.24 8.25
CA ALA A 218 7.73 22.81 7.58
C ALA A 218 7.45 22.09 6.24
N GLY A 219 6.49 21.16 6.27
CA GLY A 219 5.97 20.45 5.10
C GLY A 219 6.07 18.92 5.15
N TYR A 220 6.89 18.34 6.03
CA TYR A 220 6.99 16.89 6.14
C TYR A 220 5.95 16.37 7.14
N THR A 221 5.05 15.51 6.69
CA THR A 221 3.93 15.00 7.47
C THR A 221 3.93 13.48 7.52
N ASN A 222 2.92 12.92 8.20
CA ASN A 222 2.67 11.49 8.21
C ASN A 222 2.39 10.91 6.81
N TRP A 223 2.01 11.73 5.83
CA TRP A 223 1.89 11.30 4.44
C TRP A 223 3.24 10.92 3.85
N GLU A 224 4.21 11.83 3.88
CA GLU A 224 5.58 11.58 3.41
C GLU A 224 6.20 10.42 4.18
N LEU A 225 6.07 10.43 5.51
CA LEU A 225 6.59 9.36 6.37
C LEU A 225 6.04 7.98 5.99
N SER A 226 4.75 7.88 5.72
CA SER A 226 4.14 6.61 5.36
C SER A 226 4.64 6.07 4.01
N ALA A 227 4.83 6.96 3.02
CA ALA A 227 5.36 6.60 1.72
C ALA A 227 6.85 6.21 1.79
N ASP A 228 7.64 6.95 2.56
CA ASP A 228 9.07 6.69 2.72
C ASP A 228 9.33 5.39 3.47
N ARG A 229 8.53 5.08 4.50
CA ARG A 229 8.56 3.78 5.18
C ARG A 229 8.23 2.61 4.27
N ALA A 230 7.23 2.78 3.40
CA ALA A 230 6.89 1.77 2.40
C ALA A 230 8.05 1.55 1.41
N ASN A 231 8.72 2.63 0.98
CA ASN A 231 9.91 2.56 0.15
C ASN A 231 11.13 1.97 0.87
N ALA A 232 11.31 2.22 2.17
CA ALA A 232 12.35 1.61 2.97
C ALA A 232 12.16 0.09 3.02
N ALA A 233 10.93 -0.39 3.20
CA ALA A 233 10.61 -1.81 3.12
C ALA A 233 10.86 -2.39 1.72
N ARG A 234 10.49 -1.67 0.65
CA ARG A 234 10.82 -2.06 -0.73
C ARG A 234 12.32 -2.28 -0.90
N ARG A 235 13.14 -1.30 -0.49
CA ARG A 235 14.61 -1.39 -0.57
C ARG A 235 15.17 -2.57 0.21
N ALA A 236 14.65 -2.83 1.40
CA ALA A 236 15.06 -3.97 2.21
C ALA A 236 14.68 -5.32 1.57
N LEU A 237 13.47 -5.45 1.02
CA LEU A 237 13.05 -6.66 0.29
C LEU A 237 13.98 -6.93 -0.91
N VAL A 238 14.30 -5.89 -1.68
CA VAL A 238 15.25 -6.00 -2.81
C VAL A 238 16.66 -6.33 -2.32
N GLY A 239 17.10 -5.73 -1.22
CA GLY A 239 18.37 -6.08 -0.55
C GLY A 239 18.43 -7.53 -0.06
N GLY A 240 17.28 -8.12 0.25
CA GLY A 240 17.10 -9.55 0.55
C GLY A 240 16.98 -10.45 -0.67
N GLY A 241 17.19 -9.93 -1.88
CA GLY A 241 17.18 -10.71 -3.12
C GLY A 241 15.83 -10.75 -3.85
N MET A 242 14.81 -10.01 -3.39
CA MET A 242 13.56 -9.85 -4.16
C MET A 242 13.82 -9.11 -5.47
N SER A 243 13.29 -9.60 -6.59
CA SER A 243 13.37 -8.87 -7.85
C SER A 243 12.58 -7.54 -7.76
N ASP A 244 13.22 -6.43 -8.14
CA ASP A 244 12.61 -5.10 -8.09
C ASP A 244 11.38 -4.99 -9.00
N ALA A 245 11.38 -5.71 -10.12
CA ALA A 245 10.26 -5.76 -11.06
C ALA A 245 8.97 -6.33 -10.44
N LYS A 246 9.06 -7.05 -9.30
CA LYS A 246 7.89 -7.59 -8.61
C LYS A 246 7.04 -6.51 -7.94
N VAL A 247 7.55 -5.31 -7.74
CA VAL A 247 6.83 -4.25 -7.04
C VAL A 247 5.96 -3.51 -8.04
N THR A 248 4.64 -3.69 -7.96
CA THR A 248 3.70 -2.99 -8.85
C THR A 248 3.47 -1.55 -8.39
N ARG A 249 3.32 -1.34 -7.08
CA ARG A 249 3.10 -0.01 -6.51
C ARG A 249 3.54 0.11 -5.06
N VAL A 250 3.86 1.34 -4.67
CA VAL A 250 4.14 1.75 -3.30
C VAL A 250 3.14 2.84 -2.90
N VAL A 251 2.49 2.70 -1.75
CA VAL A 251 1.42 3.60 -1.31
C VAL A 251 1.68 4.07 0.13
N GLY A 252 1.58 5.38 0.36
CA GLY A 252 1.54 5.96 1.71
C GLY A 252 0.11 6.33 2.09
N LEU A 253 -0.41 5.78 3.18
CA LEU A 253 -1.78 6.05 3.65
C LEU A 253 -1.84 6.91 4.92
N SER A 254 -0.70 7.35 5.45
CA SER A 254 -0.67 8.14 6.70
C SER A 254 -1.51 7.47 7.80
N SER A 255 -2.29 8.25 8.54
CA SER A 255 -3.25 7.80 9.55
C SER A 255 -4.68 7.64 9.03
N SER A 256 -4.90 7.56 7.71
CA SER A 256 -6.25 7.47 7.12
C SER A 256 -6.93 6.11 7.36
N VAL A 257 -6.13 5.04 7.50
CA VAL A 257 -6.61 3.67 7.75
C VAL A 257 -5.94 3.11 9.01
N LEU A 258 -6.54 3.40 10.16
CA LEU A 258 -6.12 2.90 11.47
C LEU A 258 -6.51 1.43 11.63
N PHE A 259 -5.61 0.66 12.23
CA PHE A 259 -5.86 -0.74 12.61
C PHE A 259 -6.72 -0.78 13.87
N ASP A 260 -6.30 -0.06 14.91
CA ASP A 260 -7.09 0.20 16.10
C ASP A 260 -7.77 1.56 15.97
N LYS A 261 -9.10 1.53 15.78
CA LYS A 261 -9.92 2.72 15.66
C LYS A 261 -10.27 3.33 17.01
N THR A 262 -10.13 2.58 18.10
CA THR A 262 -10.49 3.03 19.44
C THR A 262 -9.37 3.84 20.08
N ASP A 263 -8.11 3.45 19.83
CA ASP A 263 -6.91 4.20 20.17
C ASP A 263 -6.11 4.58 18.90
N PRO A 264 -6.32 5.81 18.36
CA PRO A 264 -5.60 6.31 17.20
C PRO A 264 -4.09 6.53 17.38
N GLN A 265 -3.58 6.53 18.61
CA GLN A 265 -2.15 6.67 18.91
C GLN A 265 -1.48 5.34 19.21
N ASN A 266 -2.24 4.24 19.18
CA ASN A 266 -1.70 2.91 19.40
C ASN A 266 -0.59 2.59 18.39
N PRO A 267 0.61 2.17 18.84
CA PRO A 267 1.71 1.73 17.98
C PRO A 267 1.32 0.75 16.89
N ILE A 268 0.32 -0.11 17.11
CA ILE A 268 -0.17 -1.06 16.10
C ILE A 268 -0.64 -0.39 14.80
N ASN A 269 -1.02 0.89 14.87
CA ASN A 269 -1.41 1.68 13.71
C ASN A 269 -0.22 1.98 12.78
N ARG A 270 1.02 2.01 13.32
CA ARG A 270 2.25 2.08 12.54
C ARG A 270 2.59 0.68 12.04
N ARG A 271 2.35 0.46 10.74
CA ARG A 271 2.53 -0.86 10.12
C ARG A 271 2.89 -0.74 8.65
N ILE A 272 3.52 -1.79 8.14
CA ILE A 272 3.73 -1.98 6.71
C ILE A 272 2.88 -3.17 6.28
N SER A 273 2.08 -2.98 5.24
CA SER A 273 1.29 -4.03 4.61
C SER A 273 1.90 -4.38 3.27
N ILE A 274 2.30 -5.62 3.09
CA ILE A 274 2.78 -6.18 1.82
C ILE A 274 1.68 -7.12 1.33
N VAL A 275 1.10 -6.82 0.17
CA VAL A 275 0.08 -7.68 -0.45
C VAL A 275 0.69 -8.37 -1.65
N VAL A 276 0.78 -9.70 -1.59
CA VAL A 276 1.12 -10.54 -2.74
C VAL A 276 -0.16 -10.74 -3.55
N MET A 277 -0.24 -10.08 -4.70
CA MET A 277 -1.50 -9.87 -5.41
C MET A 277 -1.93 -11.07 -6.24
N THR A 278 -3.23 -11.29 -6.36
CA THR A 278 -3.78 -12.15 -7.42
C THR A 278 -3.59 -11.48 -8.79
N GLN A 279 -3.63 -12.26 -9.88
CA GLN A 279 -3.55 -11.70 -11.23
C GLN A 279 -4.62 -10.62 -11.49
N ASP A 280 -5.82 -10.80 -10.94
CA ASP A 280 -6.91 -9.83 -11.05
C ASP A 280 -6.58 -8.51 -10.33
N ALA A 281 -6.08 -8.59 -9.09
CA ALA A 281 -5.72 -7.42 -8.31
C ALA A 281 -4.52 -6.67 -8.91
N GLU A 282 -3.55 -7.41 -9.44
CA GLU A 282 -2.42 -6.86 -10.19
C GLU A 282 -2.91 -6.12 -11.45
N SER A 283 -3.78 -6.76 -12.25
CA SER A 283 -4.36 -6.16 -13.45
C SER A 283 -5.16 -4.89 -13.12
N ALA A 284 -5.93 -4.90 -12.03
CA ALA A 284 -6.66 -3.73 -11.55
C ALA A 284 -5.74 -2.60 -11.08
N ALA A 285 -4.64 -2.93 -10.38
CA ALA A 285 -3.65 -1.96 -9.94
C ALA A 285 -2.92 -1.31 -11.13
N LEU A 286 -2.60 -2.09 -12.17
CA LEU A 286 -2.00 -1.59 -13.41
C LEU A 286 -3.01 -0.78 -14.25
N ALA A 287 -4.27 -1.20 -14.33
CA ALA A 287 -5.32 -0.49 -15.07
C ALA A 287 -5.68 0.86 -14.43
N GLY A 288 -5.67 0.93 -13.09
CA GLY A 288 -5.88 2.18 -12.34
C GLY A 288 -4.75 3.20 -12.51
N ALA A 289 -3.57 2.78 -12.97
CA ALA A 289 -2.45 3.67 -13.32
C ALA A 289 -2.65 4.41 -14.67
N GLY A 290 -3.81 4.22 -15.31
CA GLY A 290 -4.10 4.75 -16.62
C GLY A 290 -3.56 3.81 -17.69
N GLN A 291 -4.46 3.41 -18.58
CA GLN A 291 -4.12 2.88 -19.90
C GLN A 291 -2.98 3.75 -20.44
N GLY A 292 -1.80 3.15 -20.67
CA GLY A 292 -0.63 3.89 -21.13
C GLY A 292 -1.06 4.79 -22.26
N VAL A 293 -1.08 6.09 -22.01
CA VAL A 293 -1.26 7.09 -23.06
C VAL A 293 -0.09 6.80 -23.97
N ALA A 294 -0.36 6.12 -25.09
CA ALA A 294 0.61 5.96 -26.14
C ALA A 294 1.09 7.38 -26.40
N LEU A 295 2.33 7.67 -26.03
CA LEU A 295 2.97 8.94 -26.34
C LEU A 295 2.73 9.13 -27.83
N GLY A 296 1.81 10.04 -28.17
CA GLY A 296 1.60 10.41 -29.55
C GLY A 296 2.98 10.75 -30.11
N LYS A 297 3.27 10.33 -31.34
CA LYS A 297 4.53 10.65 -32.02
C LYS A 297 4.91 12.09 -31.68
N SER A 298 6.14 12.29 -31.19
CA SER A 298 6.66 13.60 -30.85
C SER A 298 6.36 14.57 -31.98
N VAL A 299 5.40 15.45 -31.78
CA VAL A 299 5.19 16.58 -32.66
C VAL A 299 6.35 17.52 -32.35
N HIS A 300 7.20 17.79 -33.33
CA HIS A 300 8.19 18.84 -33.20
C HIS A 300 7.44 20.16 -32.96
N ASP A 301 7.55 20.69 -31.75
CA ASP A 301 7.14 22.06 -31.46
C ASP A 301 8.01 23.00 -32.30
N ALA A 302 7.38 23.76 -33.20
CA ALA A 302 8.07 24.73 -34.07
C ALA A 302 8.74 25.87 -33.27
N ASP A 303 8.43 26.00 -31.97
CA ASP A 303 8.91 27.08 -31.10
C ASP A 303 10.17 26.72 -30.27
N THR A 304 10.77 25.54 -30.46
CA THR A 304 12.08 25.19 -29.83
C THR A 304 13.28 25.31 -30.77
N GLN A 305 13.20 26.16 -31.80
CA GLN A 305 14.38 26.56 -32.56
C GLN A 305 15.25 27.50 -31.73
N VAL A 306 16.19 26.92 -30.99
CA VAL A 306 17.41 27.61 -30.59
C VAL A 306 18.16 28.03 -31.88
N PRO A 307 18.47 29.32 -32.09
CA PRO A 307 19.20 29.76 -33.26
C PRO A 307 20.60 29.14 -33.29
N ASP A 308 20.90 28.42 -34.36
CA ASP A 308 22.24 27.92 -34.66
C ASP A 308 23.15 29.11 -35.02
N LEU A 309 24.09 29.42 -34.12
CA LEU A 309 25.08 30.50 -34.31
C LEU A 309 26.36 30.03 -35.01
N SER A 310 26.33 28.90 -35.73
CA SER A 310 27.53 28.36 -36.40
C SER A 310 27.76 28.86 -37.85
N GLY A 311 26.98 29.83 -38.34
CA GLY A 311 27.02 30.21 -39.76
C GLY A 311 27.03 31.71 -40.05
N ALA A 312 27.92 32.51 -39.47
CA ALA A 312 28.09 33.91 -39.90
C ALA A 312 29.52 34.42 -39.74
N ALA A 313 30.44 33.94 -40.57
CA ALA A 313 31.74 34.57 -40.78
C ALA A 313 32.26 34.32 -42.21
N ALA A 314 31.78 35.10 -43.19
CA ALA A 314 32.52 35.39 -44.42
C ALA A 314 31.91 36.59 -45.17
N THR A 315 32.78 37.47 -45.68
CA THR A 315 32.55 38.73 -46.45
C THR A 315 32.17 39.93 -45.57
N GLY A 316 33.05 40.89 -45.21
CA GLY A 316 33.98 41.74 -46.00
C GLY A 316 33.22 43.03 -46.38
N THR A 317 33.59 44.28 -46.12
CA THR A 317 34.86 44.99 -45.82
C THR A 317 34.53 46.44 -45.42
N ALA A 318 35.21 47.05 -44.44
CA ALA A 318 35.65 48.46 -44.45
C ALA A 318 36.55 48.79 -43.23
N THR A 319 37.73 49.31 -43.56
CA THR A 319 38.87 49.78 -42.74
C THR A 319 38.53 51.02 -41.88
N VAL A 320 39.20 51.36 -40.77
CA VAL A 320 40.60 51.87 -40.65
C VAL A 320 40.99 51.96 -39.14
N GLY A 321 42.25 51.64 -38.80
CA GLY A 321 42.97 52.27 -37.68
C GLY A 321 43.65 51.35 -36.64
N THR A 322 44.90 50.98 -36.89
CA THR A 322 45.91 50.51 -35.88
C THR A 322 47.04 51.57 -35.81
N PRO A 323 47.91 51.67 -34.78
CA PRO A 323 48.76 50.59 -34.23
C PRO A 323 48.66 50.40 -32.68
N VAL A 324 48.72 49.18 -32.11
CA VAL A 324 49.92 48.34 -31.79
C VAL A 324 50.81 49.02 -30.73
N LYS A 325 51.13 48.47 -29.55
CA LYS A 325 51.90 47.24 -29.20
C LYS A 325 51.93 47.18 -27.65
N GLN A 326 52.16 46.11 -26.89
CA GLN A 326 53.08 44.95 -26.92
C GLN A 326 52.88 44.25 -25.54
N ALA A 327 53.16 42.99 -25.21
CA ALA A 327 53.42 41.72 -25.87
C ALA A 327 53.36 40.65 -24.75
N ALA A 328 53.13 39.40 -25.14
CA ALA A 328 53.45 38.20 -24.37
C ALA A 328 54.99 37.94 -24.37
N PRO A 329 55.47 36.71 -24.08
CA PRO A 329 55.58 36.01 -22.79
C PRO A 329 57.07 35.64 -22.50
N THR A 330 57.41 35.15 -21.30
CA THR A 330 58.62 34.31 -21.11
C THR A 330 58.54 33.45 -19.85
N ALA A 331 58.90 32.18 -20.02
CA ALA A 331 59.07 31.18 -18.99
C ALA A 331 60.43 31.29 -18.28
N ALA A 332 60.49 30.93 -16.99
CA ALA A 332 61.71 30.41 -16.34
C ALA A 332 61.34 29.66 -15.04
N SER A 333 61.57 28.34 -15.00
CA SER A 333 62.05 27.62 -13.81
C SER A 333 63.60 27.68 -13.80
N PRO A 334 64.37 27.25 -12.77
CA PRO A 334 64.04 26.44 -11.58
C PRO A 334 64.70 26.94 -10.25
N VAL A 335 64.25 26.51 -9.06
CA VAL A 335 65.13 26.26 -7.88
C VAL A 335 64.46 25.24 -6.92
N ALA A 336 65.28 24.32 -6.41
CA ALA A 336 64.95 23.16 -5.60
C ALA A 336 64.72 23.45 -4.09
N ALA A 337 63.99 22.50 -3.47
CA ALA A 337 64.14 21.92 -2.13
C ALA A 337 64.44 22.83 -0.92
N THR A 338 63.55 22.80 0.08
CA THR A 338 63.87 22.35 1.47
C THR A 338 62.55 22.06 2.19
N ALA A 339 62.44 20.85 2.76
CA ALA A 339 61.33 20.38 3.56
C ALA A 339 61.47 20.86 5.02
N ALA A 340 60.35 21.22 5.65
CA ALA A 340 60.24 21.47 7.09
C ALA A 340 59.20 20.52 7.71
N PRO A 341 59.43 19.95 8.91
CA PRO A 341 58.75 18.74 9.36
C PRO A 341 57.48 19.00 10.19
N VAL A 342 56.57 18.03 10.11
CA VAL A 342 55.39 17.84 10.96
C VAL A 342 55.83 17.10 12.24
N PRO A 343 55.42 17.50 13.46
CA PRO A 343 55.68 16.69 14.63
C PRO A 343 54.58 15.63 14.81
N ALA A 344 55.01 14.37 14.80
CA ALA A 344 54.24 13.21 15.21
C ALA A 344 54.24 13.09 16.75
N ALA A 345 53.08 12.78 17.34
CA ALA A 345 52.98 12.41 18.75
C ALA A 345 52.69 10.91 18.87
N ALA A 346 53.61 10.21 19.54
CA ALA A 346 53.52 8.81 19.96
C ALA A 346 53.91 8.73 21.46
N PRO A 347 53.61 7.63 22.16
CA PRO A 347 53.06 7.60 23.52
C PRO A 347 54.14 7.53 24.62
N PRO A 348 53.78 7.69 25.91
CA PRO A 348 54.62 7.22 27.00
C PRO A 348 54.04 5.98 27.71
N ALA A 349 54.94 5.06 28.07
CA ALA A 349 54.71 3.92 28.94
C ALA A 349 55.41 4.11 30.30
N ALA A 350 54.76 3.59 31.34
CA ALA A 350 55.26 3.05 32.62
C ALA A 350 56.04 3.94 33.61
N GLY A 351 55.52 4.03 34.85
CA GLY A 351 56.38 4.17 36.04
C GLY A 351 55.73 4.78 37.30
N ALA A 352 55.55 3.93 38.31
CA ALA A 352 55.49 4.20 39.76
C ALA A 352 54.16 4.60 40.44
N ALA A 353 53.83 3.78 41.43
CA ALA A 353 52.63 3.73 42.26
C ALA A 353 52.63 4.74 43.42
N ALA A 354 51.42 5.20 43.80
CA ALA A 354 51.09 5.54 45.18
C ALA A 354 49.56 5.49 45.44
N ALA A 355 49.17 4.57 46.34
CA ALA A 355 48.07 4.56 47.30
C ALA A 355 46.61 4.97 46.90
N ARG A 356 45.71 4.00 47.15
CA ARG A 356 44.22 4.07 47.18
C ARG A 356 43.69 4.91 48.37
N PRO A 357 42.38 5.23 48.38
CA PRO A 357 41.50 4.39 49.22
C PRO A 357 40.30 3.82 48.45
N ALA A 358 40.01 2.54 48.72
CA ALA A 358 38.91 1.78 48.14
C ALA A 358 37.67 1.88 49.05
N GLY A 359 36.50 2.14 48.44
CA GLY A 359 35.20 1.95 49.07
C GLY A 359 34.92 0.48 49.38
N PRO A 360 34.00 0.18 50.32
CA PRO A 360 33.88 -1.14 50.92
C PRO A 360 33.30 -2.15 49.91
N ARG A 361 34.09 -3.18 49.60
CA ARG A 361 33.61 -4.40 48.94
C ARG A 361 32.94 -5.30 49.99
N MET A 362 31.65 -5.53 49.82
CA MET A 362 30.90 -6.55 50.56
C MET A 362 31.49 -7.94 50.27
N SER A 363 31.71 -8.73 51.32
CA SER A 363 32.25 -10.08 51.23
C SER A 363 31.19 -11.08 50.74
N SER A 364 31.67 -12.06 49.96
CA SER A 364 30.91 -13.19 49.38
C SER A 364 30.17 -14.09 50.38
N SER A 365 30.29 -13.84 51.69
CA SER A 365 29.49 -14.51 52.73
C SER A 365 28.12 -13.85 52.96
N ALA A 366 27.99 -12.53 52.73
CA ALA A 366 26.74 -11.81 53.00
C ALA A 366 25.66 -12.06 51.92
N GLN A 367 26.05 -12.40 50.68
CA GLN A 367 25.10 -12.75 49.61
C GLN A 367 24.45 -14.12 49.80
N VAL A 368 25.10 -15.05 50.52
CA VAL A 368 24.55 -16.39 50.76
C VAL A 368 23.52 -16.36 51.90
N ASP A 369 23.73 -15.52 52.92
CA ASP A 369 22.80 -15.39 54.03
C ASP A 369 21.52 -14.62 53.67
N SER A 370 21.60 -13.61 52.78
CA SER A 370 20.41 -12.92 52.26
C SER A 370 19.54 -13.80 51.35
N ALA A 371 20.15 -14.73 50.59
CA ALA A 371 19.40 -15.69 49.77
C ALA A 371 18.66 -16.73 50.64
N LYS A 372 19.26 -17.14 51.77
CA LYS A 372 18.66 -18.10 52.71
C LYS A 372 17.50 -17.49 53.52
N ALA A 373 17.55 -16.19 53.81
CA ALA A 373 16.48 -15.47 54.49
C ALA A 373 15.23 -15.26 53.61
N LEU A 374 15.41 -15.03 52.31
CA LEU A 374 14.31 -14.88 51.35
C LEU A 374 13.59 -16.21 51.06
N ALA A 375 14.32 -17.32 51.02
CA ALA A 375 13.73 -18.65 50.86
C ALA A 375 12.83 -19.04 52.06
N LYS A 376 13.25 -18.71 53.28
CA LYS A 376 12.48 -18.98 54.50
C LYS A 376 11.22 -18.09 54.64
N ALA A 377 11.24 -16.90 54.06
CA ALA A 377 10.07 -16.02 54.00
C ALA A 377 9.03 -16.49 52.96
N ALA A 378 9.46 -17.12 51.87
CA ALA A 378 8.58 -17.70 50.87
C ALA A 378 7.87 -18.98 51.37
N GLU A 379 8.56 -19.79 52.17
CA GLU A 379 7.99 -21.02 52.75
C GLU A 379 6.91 -20.70 53.82
N ALA A 380 7.10 -19.65 54.61
CA ALA A 380 6.12 -19.19 55.59
C ALA A 380 4.86 -18.53 54.98
N ALA A 381 4.91 -18.12 53.71
CA ALA A 381 3.77 -17.53 53.01
C ALA A 381 2.85 -18.59 52.35
N VAL A 382 3.36 -19.81 52.13
CA VAL A 382 2.59 -20.93 51.55
C VAL A 382 1.77 -21.67 52.61
N GLU A 383 2.12 -21.57 53.89
CA GLU A 383 1.40 -22.22 54.99
C GLU A 383 0.24 -21.38 55.58
N LYS A 384 -0.14 -20.28 54.91
CA LYS A 384 -1.25 -19.40 55.31
C LYS A 384 -2.27 -19.12 54.20
N GLN A 385 -2.45 -20.05 53.26
CA GLN A 385 -3.62 -20.11 52.39
C GLN A 385 -4.39 -21.41 52.59
#